data_AF-A0A1I4IB03-F1
#
_entry.id   AF-A0A1I4IB03-F1
#
_cell.length_a   1.000
_cell.length_b   1.000
_cell.length_c   1.000
_cell.angle_alpha   90.00
_cell.angle_beta   90.00
_cell.angle_gamma   90.00
#
_symmetry.space_group_name_H-M   'P 1'
#
loop_
_entity.id
_entity.type
_entity.pdbx_description
1 polymer ?
#
loop_
_entity_poly.entity_id
_entity_poly.type
_entity_poly.pdbx_seq_one_letter_code
_entity_poly.pdbx_strand_id
1 'polypeptide(L)'
;MASGRESVHVGRDGWLFLIGGSNRVMDRYRGGLRHWLLLRGWARLIEARSRRAESLGIRCLHVIVPEKLSVYDDKVEGLRYAPAKASTRRLARRLARHPAYLDLLAPLRAGRDGPVPLYLRTDTHWTIQGCLLAYREIMRALGAIPPADIGARPHIVSDAVMDLGEKLREPPRERLDRLMLQRDAKRVEVGPMLAAYEAEGRDREAHVGAHVVYRNETEGADPRRLVLFGDSCAHFDPFLLTGLLAESFREVHFVWSASLDWPYIERVRPDILLFELAERFLARLPKDDFDVTVSGQRGTGGRVAQMRAAKVAAAQ
;
A
#
# COMPACT_ATOMS: atom_id res chain seq x y z
N MET A 1 -9.62 -33.63 -11.19
CA MET A 1 -8.38 -32.83 -11.15
C MET A 1 -8.78 -31.36 -11.20
N ALA A 2 -8.78 -30.67 -10.06
CA ALA A 2 -9.15 -29.25 -10.02
C ALA A 2 -7.95 -28.42 -10.47
N SER A 3 -7.98 -27.91 -11.71
CA SER A 3 -7.03 -26.89 -12.16
C SER A 3 -7.37 -25.56 -11.47
N GLY A 4 -6.96 -25.40 -10.22
CA GLY A 4 -6.84 -24.06 -9.64
C GLY A 4 -5.82 -23.32 -10.48
N ARG A 5 -6.20 -22.23 -11.16
CA ARG A 5 -5.23 -21.37 -11.85
C ARG A 5 -4.18 -20.95 -10.83
N GLU A 6 -2.97 -21.44 -11.00
CA GLU A 6 -1.85 -21.23 -10.09
C GLU A 6 -1.67 -19.71 -9.87
N SER A 7 -1.94 -19.27 -8.64
CA SER A 7 -1.89 -17.85 -8.28
C SER A 7 -0.57 -17.44 -7.64
N VAL A 8 0.22 -18.45 -7.24
CA VAL A 8 1.51 -18.32 -6.57
C VAL A 8 2.54 -19.09 -7.36
N HIS A 9 3.66 -18.45 -7.68
CA HIS A 9 4.82 -19.09 -8.29
C HIS A 9 5.89 -19.32 -7.23
N VAL A 10 6.47 -20.52 -7.19
CA VAL A 10 7.58 -20.85 -6.30
C VAL A 10 8.89 -20.64 -7.05
N GLY A 11 9.70 -19.69 -6.57
CA GLY A 11 11.04 -19.43 -7.06
C GLY A 11 12.12 -20.11 -6.21
N ARG A 12 13.35 -19.59 -6.31
CA ARG A 12 14.51 -20.09 -5.56
C ARG A 12 14.34 -19.92 -4.06
N ASP A 13 14.93 -20.83 -3.28
CA ASP A 13 15.07 -20.71 -1.82
C ASP A 13 13.75 -20.41 -1.07
N GLY A 14 12.62 -20.92 -1.59
CA GLY A 14 11.29 -20.76 -0.99
C GLY A 14 10.65 -19.39 -1.21
N TRP A 15 11.16 -18.57 -2.14
CA TRP A 15 10.52 -17.31 -2.51
C TRP A 15 9.21 -17.55 -3.26
N LEU A 16 8.11 -16.99 -2.75
CA LEU A 16 6.79 -17.10 -3.37
C LEU A 16 6.44 -15.81 -4.09
N PHE A 17 5.87 -15.88 -5.30
CA PHE A 17 5.50 -14.70 -6.08
C PHE A 17 4.03 -14.75 -6.48
N LEU A 18 3.31 -13.64 -6.32
CA LEU A 18 1.95 -13.52 -6.84
C LEU A 18 1.97 -13.41 -8.37
N ILE A 19 1.40 -14.39 -9.06
CA ILE A 19 1.30 -14.43 -10.53
C ILE A 19 -0.14 -14.41 -11.05
N GLY A 20 -1.13 -14.50 -10.16
CA GLY A 20 -2.53 -14.64 -10.56
C GLY A 20 -3.51 -13.83 -9.70
N GLY A 21 -4.72 -14.38 -9.58
CA GLY A 21 -5.80 -13.78 -8.80
C GLY A 21 -6.56 -12.65 -9.53
N SER A 22 -7.44 -11.98 -8.79
CA SER A 22 -8.29 -10.88 -9.26
C SER A 22 -7.49 -9.70 -9.82
N ASN A 23 -6.24 -9.53 -9.40
CA ASN A 23 -5.36 -8.44 -9.83
C ASN A 23 -4.64 -8.70 -11.17
N ARG A 24 -4.71 -9.93 -11.70
CA ARG A 24 -4.09 -10.31 -12.99
C ARG A 24 -2.63 -9.81 -13.12
N VAL A 25 -1.81 -10.06 -12.09
CA VAL A 25 -0.47 -9.48 -11.92
C VAL A 25 0.42 -9.62 -13.16
N MET A 26 0.37 -10.76 -13.84
CA MET A 26 1.20 -11.00 -15.03
C MET A 26 0.90 -10.05 -16.19
N ASP A 27 -0.29 -9.43 -16.24
CA ASP A 27 -0.60 -8.40 -17.22
C ASP A 27 0.25 -7.13 -17.03
N ARG A 28 0.85 -6.92 -15.85
CA ARG A 28 1.75 -5.80 -15.56
C ARG A 28 3.10 -5.90 -16.28
N TYR A 29 3.46 -7.10 -16.72
CA TYR A 29 4.71 -7.40 -17.43
C TYR A 29 4.50 -7.60 -18.94
N ARG A 30 3.26 -7.40 -19.41
CA ARG A 30 2.93 -7.50 -20.83
C ARG A 30 3.23 -6.19 -21.55
N GLY A 31 3.44 -6.28 -22.87
CA GLY A 31 3.53 -5.10 -23.74
C GLY A 31 2.22 -4.80 -24.44
N GLY A 32 2.31 -4.04 -25.52
CA GLY A 32 1.21 -3.83 -26.46
C GLY A 32 0.45 -2.52 -26.22
N LEU A 33 -0.38 -2.18 -27.21
CA LEU A 33 -1.06 -0.89 -27.29
C LEU A 33 -2.00 -0.63 -26.11
N ARG A 34 -2.81 -1.61 -25.71
CA ARG A 34 -3.75 -1.46 -24.57
C ARG A 34 -3.03 -1.12 -23.28
N HIS A 35 -1.93 -1.82 -23.01
CA HIS A 35 -1.11 -1.58 -21.82
C HIS A 35 -0.41 -0.22 -21.87
N TRP A 36 0.11 0.18 -23.04
CA TRP A 36 0.69 1.50 -23.23
C TRP A 36 -0.33 2.63 -23.01
N LEU A 37 -1.55 2.49 -23.54
CA LEU A 37 -2.65 3.44 -23.31
C LEU A 37 -3.03 3.54 -21.83
N LEU A 38 -3.04 2.41 -21.11
CA LEU A 38 -3.31 2.38 -19.68
C LEU A 38 -2.26 3.17 -18.89
N LEU A 39 -0.97 2.95 -19.15
CA LEU A 39 0.11 3.70 -18.48
C LEU A 39 0.12 5.18 -18.87
N ARG A 40 -0.25 5.51 -20.12
CA ARG A 40 -0.46 6.90 -20.53
C ARG A 40 -1.62 7.55 -19.76
N GLY A 41 -2.70 6.80 -19.52
CA GLY A 41 -3.79 7.24 -18.66
C GLY A 41 -3.35 7.49 -17.22
N TRP A 42 -2.53 6.60 -16.65
CA TRP A 42 -1.99 6.76 -15.30
C TRP A 42 -1.12 8.01 -15.17
N ALA A 43 -0.23 8.26 -16.13
CA ALA A 43 0.56 9.48 -16.14
C ALA A 43 -0.32 10.74 -16.20
N ARG A 44 -1.34 10.77 -17.08
CA ARG A 44 -2.29 11.89 -17.14
C ARG A 44 -3.07 12.07 -15.84
N LEU A 45 -3.45 10.97 -15.18
CA LEU A 45 -4.15 11.02 -13.90
C LEU A 45 -3.25 11.63 -12.82
N ILE A 46 -2.00 11.17 -12.72
CA ILE A 46 -1.01 11.71 -11.77
C ILE A 46 -0.78 13.20 -12.01
N GLU A 47 -0.59 13.61 -13.27
CA GLU A 47 -0.46 15.02 -13.65
C GLU A 47 -1.72 15.84 -13.29
N ALA A 48 -2.92 15.30 -13.52
CA ALA A 48 -4.17 15.97 -13.19
C ALA A 48 -4.39 16.11 -11.68
N ARG A 49 -4.08 15.06 -10.91
CA ARG A 49 -4.12 15.09 -9.44
C ARG A 49 -3.11 16.10 -8.89
N SER A 50 -1.89 16.14 -9.43
CA SER A 50 -0.87 17.14 -9.07
C SER A 50 -1.36 18.55 -9.29
N ARG A 51 -1.86 18.87 -10.51
CA ARG A 51 -2.37 20.21 -10.82
C ARG A 51 -3.53 20.64 -9.92
N ARG A 52 -4.46 19.71 -9.62
CA ARG A 52 -5.57 20.02 -8.71
C ARG A 52 -5.08 20.27 -7.28
N ALA A 53 -4.21 19.42 -6.77
CA ALA A 53 -3.59 19.61 -5.45
C ALA A 53 -2.83 20.94 -5.37
N GLU A 54 -2.02 21.27 -6.40
CA GLU A 54 -1.29 22.54 -6.49
C GLU A 54 -2.23 23.75 -6.51
N SER A 55 -3.36 23.68 -7.21
CA SER A 55 -4.37 24.77 -7.19
C SER A 55 -5.01 24.99 -5.82
N LEU A 56 -4.89 24.01 -4.91
CA LEU A 56 -5.33 24.08 -3.52
C LEU A 56 -4.17 24.40 -2.56
N GLY A 57 -2.95 24.65 -3.07
CA GLY A 57 -1.75 24.88 -2.25
C GLY A 57 -1.16 23.61 -1.63
N ILE A 58 -1.55 22.42 -2.09
CA ILE A 58 -1.18 21.13 -1.51
C ILE A 58 -0.01 20.51 -2.28
N ARG A 59 1.04 20.07 -1.57
CA ARG A 59 2.14 19.32 -2.18
C ARG A 59 1.71 17.88 -2.44
N CYS A 60 1.59 17.50 -3.71
CA CYS A 60 1.22 16.14 -4.10
C CYS A 60 2.44 15.26 -4.40
N LEU A 61 2.42 14.02 -3.94
CA LEU A 61 3.40 12.98 -4.26
C LEU A 61 2.71 11.64 -4.51
N HIS A 62 3.03 10.98 -5.61
CA HIS A 62 2.60 9.63 -5.92
C HIS A 62 3.77 8.66 -5.82
N VAL A 63 3.56 7.55 -5.14
CA VAL A 63 4.49 6.43 -5.03
C VAL A 63 3.80 5.14 -5.47
N ILE A 64 4.47 4.38 -6.32
CA ILE A 64 4.02 3.04 -6.69
C ILE A 64 4.94 2.03 -6.03
N VAL A 65 4.39 1.21 -5.14
CA VAL A 65 5.14 0.12 -4.53
C VAL A 65 5.35 -0.96 -5.59
N PRO A 66 6.59 -1.23 -6.01
CA PRO A 66 6.84 -2.21 -7.06
C PRO A 66 6.43 -3.61 -6.60
N GLU A 67 6.02 -4.47 -7.52
CA GLU A 67 5.79 -5.86 -7.17
C GLU A 67 7.12 -6.55 -6.81
N LYS A 68 7.04 -7.59 -5.97
CA LYS A 68 8.20 -8.43 -5.63
C LYS A 68 8.86 -9.04 -6.88
N LEU A 69 8.04 -9.37 -7.89
CA LEU A 69 8.47 -9.79 -9.24
C LEU A 69 9.30 -8.72 -9.99
N SER A 70 9.10 -7.43 -9.71
CA SER A 70 9.87 -6.33 -10.32
C SER A 70 11.21 -6.09 -9.60
N VAL A 71 11.29 -6.38 -8.30
CA VAL A 71 12.49 -6.15 -7.46
C VAL A 71 13.42 -7.37 -7.46
N TYR A 72 12.87 -8.54 -7.14
CA TYR A 72 13.57 -9.82 -6.98
C TYR A 72 13.41 -10.72 -8.21
N ASP A 73 13.60 -10.16 -9.40
CA ASP A 73 13.48 -10.90 -10.66
C ASP A 73 14.51 -12.04 -10.80
N ASP A 74 15.63 -11.94 -10.09
CA ASP A 74 16.69 -12.94 -9.97
C ASP A 74 16.31 -14.18 -9.13
N LYS A 75 15.26 -14.07 -8.29
CA LYS A 75 14.78 -15.15 -7.42
C LYS A 75 13.62 -15.95 -8.04
N VAL A 76 13.08 -15.52 -9.17
CA VAL A 76 11.82 -16.07 -9.68
C VAL A 76 11.94 -17.48 -10.24
N GLU A 77 13.02 -17.86 -10.92
CA GLU A 77 13.30 -19.17 -11.55
C GLU A 77 12.11 -19.98 -12.14
N GLY A 78 12.18 -20.32 -13.44
CA GLY A 78 11.18 -21.18 -14.07
C GLY A 78 9.87 -20.47 -14.49
N LEU A 79 9.68 -19.19 -14.16
CA LEU A 79 8.56 -18.39 -14.68
C LEU A 79 8.95 -17.64 -15.96
N ARG A 80 8.17 -17.82 -17.02
CA ARG A 80 8.34 -17.04 -18.26
C ARG A 80 7.60 -15.70 -18.18
N TYR A 81 8.34 -14.61 -18.00
CA TYR A 81 7.81 -13.24 -18.01
C TYR A 81 8.88 -12.21 -18.42
N ALA A 82 8.52 -10.93 -18.47
CA ALA A 82 9.42 -9.87 -18.93
C ALA A 82 9.58 -8.76 -17.86
N PRO A 83 10.53 -8.89 -16.92
CA PRO A 83 10.78 -7.86 -15.88
C PRO A 83 11.06 -6.47 -16.44
N ALA A 84 11.75 -6.40 -17.61
CA ALA A 84 12.01 -5.13 -18.31
C ALA A 84 10.74 -4.40 -18.77
N LYS A 85 9.60 -5.10 -18.82
CA LYS A 85 8.29 -4.58 -19.21
C LYS A 85 7.38 -4.25 -18.02
N ALA A 86 7.88 -4.36 -16.78
CA ALA A 86 7.14 -3.98 -15.58
C ALA A 86 6.47 -2.60 -15.71
N SER A 87 5.25 -2.50 -15.20
CA SER A 87 4.42 -1.30 -15.29
C SER A 87 5.05 -0.15 -14.53
N THR A 88 5.52 -0.44 -13.31
CA THR A 88 6.19 0.55 -12.45
C THR A 88 7.43 1.11 -13.13
N ARG A 89 8.25 0.26 -13.77
CA ARG A 89 9.45 0.67 -14.51
C ARG A 89 9.15 1.62 -15.67
N ARG A 90 8.08 1.32 -16.42
CA ARG A 90 7.66 2.14 -17.57
C ARG A 90 7.03 3.45 -17.14
N LEU A 91 6.23 3.42 -16.07
CA LEU A 91 5.64 4.61 -15.49
C LEU A 91 6.72 5.54 -14.92
N ALA A 92 7.68 4.99 -14.19
CA ALA A 92 8.84 5.72 -13.68
C ALA A 92 9.64 6.41 -14.79
N ARG A 93 9.95 5.70 -15.88
CA ARG A 93 10.61 6.34 -17.05
C ARG A 93 9.80 7.48 -17.65
N ARG A 94 8.47 7.33 -17.71
CA ARG A 94 7.57 8.33 -18.28
C ARG A 94 7.45 9.58 -17.38
N LEU A 95 7.53 9.41 -16.07
CA LEU A 95 7.37 10.46 -15.06
C LEU A 95 8.69 10.85 -14.39
N ALA A 96 9.84 10.46 -14.93
CA ALA A 96 11.15 10.60 -14.28
C ALA A 96 11.52 12.04 -13.86
N ARG A 97 10.93 13.04 -14.51
CA ARG A 97 11.14 14.47 -14.21
C ARG A 97 9.92 15.14 -13.58
N HIS A 98 8.86 14.38 -13.31
CA HIS A 98 7.63 14.95 -12.76
C HIS A 98 7.75 15.05 -11.23
N PRO A 99 7.63 16.25 -10.63
CA PRO A 99 7.90 16.45 -9.20
C PRO A 99 6.94 15.72 -8.27
N ALA A 100 5.75 15.37 -8.75
CA ALA A 100 4.74 14.61 -8.00
C ALA A 100 4.82 13.08 -8.18
N TYR A 101 5.92 12.54 -8.70
CA TYR A 101 6.13 11.10 -8.81
C TYR A 101 7.50 10.70 -8.27
N LEU A 102 7.53 9.69 -7.41
CA LEU A 102 8.76 9.11 -6.88
C LEU A 102 8.89 7.64 -7.31
N ASP A 103 10.01 7.33 -7.97
CA ASP A 103 10.35 5.96 -8.37
C ASP A 103 10.94 5.17 -7.19
N LEU A 104 10.19 4.20 -6.70
CA LEU A 104 10.66 3.27 -5.67
C LEU A 104 11.33 2.01 -6.24
N LEU A 105 11.17 1.71 -7.54
CA LEU A 105 11.78 0.51 -8.14
C LEU A 105 13.30 0.61 -8.14
N ALA A 106 13.85 1.75 -8.55
CA ALA A 106 15.30 1.96 -8.62
C ALA A 106 15.99 1.74 -7.26
N PRO A 107 15.61 2.43 -6.16
CA PRO A 107 16.27 2.25 -4.87
C PRO A 107 16.02 0.86 -4.26
N LEU A 108 14.83 0.27 -4.43
CA LEU A 108 14.56 -1.09 -3.95
C LEU A 108 15.40 -2.14 -4.71
N ARG A 109 15.59 -1.99 -6.03
CA ARG A 109 16.48 -2.89 -6.78
C ARG A 109 17.93 -2.71 -6.38
N ALA A 110 18.37 -1.49 -6.11
CA ALA A 110 19.75 -1.24 -5.65
C ALA A 110 20.02 -1.84 -4.27
N GLY A 111 19.02 -1.85 -3.38
CA GLY A 111 19.15 -2.42 -2.03
C GLY A 111 18.82 -3.92 -1.90
N ARG A 112 18.41 -4.59 -2.97
CA ARG A 112 17.83 -5.95 -2.90
C ARG A 112 18.79 -7.02 -2.40
N ASP A 113 20.09 -6.82 -2.64
CA ASP A 113 21.18 -7.73 -2.27
C ASP A 113 21.81 -7.38 -0.91
N GLY A 114 21.14 -6.50 -0.14
CA GLY A 114 21.53 -6.18 1.22
C GLY A 114 21.37 -7.35 2.20
N PRO A 115 21.87 -7.20 3.46
CA PRO A 115 21.88 -8.27 4.44
C PRO A 115 20.49 -8.72 4.90
N VAL A 116 19.50 -7.82 4.80
CA VAL A 116 18.10 -8.08 5.13
C VAL A 116 17.25 -7.93 3.86
N PRO A 117 16.43 -8.94 3.51
CA PRO A 117 15.52 -8.84 2.37
C PRO A 117 14.57 -7.65 2.51
N LEU A 118 14.27 -7.00 1.38
CA LEU A 118 13.32 -5.88 1.32
C LEU A 118 11.88 -6.33 1.18
N TYR A 119 11.65 -7.61 0.86
CA TYR A 119 10.34 -8.25 0.82
C TYR A 119 10.37 -9.56 1.60
N LEU A 120 9.23 -9.88 2.21
CA LEU A 120 9.01 -11.17 2.82
C LEU A 120 9.03 -12.26 1.74
N ARG A 121 9.56 -13.43 2.06
CA ARG A 121 9.74 -14.55 1.13
C ARG A 121 8.40 -15.16 0.74
N THR A 122 7.51 -15.34 1.72
CA THR A 122 6.23 -16.05 1.59
C THR A 122 5.02 -15.12 1.60
N ASP A 123 5.25 -13.80 1.48
CA ASP A 123 4.22 -12.76 1.46
C ASP A 123 4.34 -11.83 0.22
N THR A 124 3.29 -11.08 -0.12
CA THR A 124 3.34 -10.05 -1.18
C THR A 124 3.97 -8.72 -0.77
N HIS A 125 4.08 -8.44 0.53
CA HIS A 125 4.49 -7.14 1.06
C HIS A 125 6.00 -7.05 1.27
N TRP A 126 6.47 -5.79 1.38
CA TRP A 126 7.82 -5.49 1.83
C TRP A 126 8.05 -5.97 3.27
N THR A 127 9.31 -6.17 3.65
CA THR A 127 9.71 -6.23 5.06
C THR A 127 9.69 -4.82 5.66
N ILE A 128 9.87 -4.70 6.98
CA ILE A 128 10.08 -3.39 7.61
C ILE A 128 11.29 -2.66 7.02
N GLN A 129 12.33 -3.38 6.58
CA GLN A 129 13.50 -2.78 5.93
C GLN A 129 13.19 -2.21 4.54
N GLY A 130 12.39 -2.93 3.74
CA GLY A 130 11.89 -2.40 2.47
C GLY A 130 10.99 -1.18 2.66
N CYS A 131 10.13 -1.21 3.67
CA CYS A 131 9.27 -0.08 4.04
C CYS A 131 10.09 1.13 4.51
N LEU A 132 11.10 0.95 5.37
CA LEU A 132 12.01 2.01 5.84
C LEU A 132 12.79 2.66 4.68
N LEU A 133 13.25 1.85 3.72
CA LEU A 133 13.91 2.37 2.52
C LEU A 133 12.96 3.26 1.72
N ALA A 134 11.74 2.79 1.45
CA ALA A 134 10.73 3.58 0.73
C ALA A 134 10.35 4.85 1.51
N TYR A 135 10.14 4.75 2.82
CA TYR A 135 9.86 5.87 3.70
C TYR A 135 10.97 6.93 3.66
N ARG A 136 12.25 6.54 3.72
CA ARG A 136 13.38 7.49 3.63
C ARG A 136 13.40 8.23 2.29
N GLU A 137 13.11 7.55 1.18
CA GLU A 137 12.98 8.18 -0.13
C GLU A 137 11.79 9.16 -0.19
N ILE A 138 10.66 8.80 0.43
CA ILE A 138 9.49 9.68 0.56
C ILE A 138 9.85 10.93 1.37
N MET A 139 10.45 10.77 2.55
CA MET A 139 10.86 11.88 3.42
C MET A 139 11.82 12.83 2.69
N ARG A 140 12.80 12.28 1.97
CA ARG A 140 13.72 13.05 1.11
C ARG A 140 12.99 13.82 0.01
N ALA A 141 12.05 13.19 -0.69
CA ALA A 141 11.25 13.84 -1.73
C ALA A 141 10.31 14.94 -1.19
N LEU A 142 9.89 14.82 0.07
CA LEU A 142 9.06 15.82 0.77
C LEU A 142 9.88 16.90 1.48
N GLY A 143 11.21 16.77 1.52
CA GLY A 143 12.07 17.66 2.32
C GLY A 143 11.79 17.56 3.82
N ALA A 144 11.35 16.40 4.30
CA ALA A 144 11.06 16.11 5.70
C ALA A 144 12.23 15.37 6.35
N ILE A 145 12.39 15.53 7.66
CA ILE A 145 13.47 14.90 8.43
C ILE A 145 12.87 13.75 9.27
N PRO A 146 13.28 12.49 9.03
CA PRO A 146 12.89 11.38 9.89
C PRO A 146 13.34 11.56 11.35
N PRO A 147 12.58 11.09 12.35
CA PRO A 147 13.10 10.95 13.70
C PRO A 147 14.38 10.10 13.69
N ALA A 148 15.42 10.56 14.39
CA ALA A 148 16.74 9.93 14.33
C ALA A 148 16.73 8.45 14.75
N ASP A 149 15.83 8.09 15.68
CA ASP A 149 15.68 6.76 16.22
C ASP A 149 14.72 5.86 15.44
N ILE A 150 14.03 6.37 14.40
CA ILE A 150 12.90 5.66 13.76
C ILE A 150 13.26 4.26 13.25
N GLY A 151 14.48 4.08 12.74
CA GLY A 151 14.99 2.80 12.24
C GLY A 151 15.70 1.94 13.29
N ALA A 152 15.82 2.42 14.53
CA ALA A 152 16.49 1.75 15.64
C ALA A 152 15.53 1.42 16.80
N ARG A 153 14.21 1.57 16.57
CA ARG A 153 13.19 1.24 17.57
C ARG A 153 13.20 -0.27 17.89
N PRO A 154 12.70 -0.67 19.07
CA PRO A 154 12.67 -2.08 19.44
C PRO A 154 11.96 -2.94 18.39
N HIS A 155 12.48 -4.13 18.18
CA HIS A 155 11.94 -5.10 17.24
C HIS A 155 11.06 -6.11 17.95
N ILE A 156 9.90 -6.42 17.38
CA ILE A 156 9.07 -7.57 17.74
C ILE A 156 9.23 -8.61 16.64
N VAL A 157 9.67 -9.79 17.06
CA VAL A 157 9.79 -10.95 16.18
C VAL A 157 8.63 -11.89 16.46
N SER A 158 8.01 -12.37 15.39
CA SER A 158 7.00 -13.44 15.46
C SER A 158 7.13 -14.37 14.28
N ASP A 159 6.61 -15.59 14.41
CA ASP A 159 6.47 -16.52 13.29
C ASP A 159 5.00 -16.57 12.87
N ALA A 160 4.72 -16.37 11.59
CA ALA A 160 3.37 -16.51 11.06
C ALA A 160 3.37 -17.14 9.67
N VAL A 161 2.20 -17.66 9.29
CA VAL A 161 1.90 -18.01 7.90
C VAL A 161 1.48 -16.73 7.19
N MET A 162 2.08 -16.48 6.03
CA MET A 162 1.92 -15.25 5.26
C MET A 162 0.97 -15.39 4.06
N ASP A 163 0.64 -14.30 3.38
CA ASP A 163 -0.47 -14.24 2.41
C ASP A 163 -0.29 -15.08 1.11
N LEU A 164 0.94 -15.47 0.75
CA LEU A 164 1.21 -16.43 -0.32
C LEU A 164 1.43 -17.82 0.26
N GLY A 165 2.03 -17.91 1.46
CA GLY A 165 2.23 -19.15 2.19
C GLY A 165 0.90 -19.87 2.49
N GLU A 166 -0.14 -19.13 2.88
CA GLU A 166 -1.49 -19.67 3.15
C GLU A 166 -2.13 -20.38 1.95
N LYS A 167 -1.66 -20.08 0.73
CA LYS A 167 -2.18 -20.64 -0.53
C LYS A 167 -1.50 -21.94 -0.93
N LEU A 168 -0.43 -22.32 -0.23
CA LEU A 168 0.26 -23.58 -0.46
C LEU A 168 -0.41 -24.72 0.30
N ARG A 169 -0.21 -25.95 -0.19
CA ARG A 169 -0.72 -27.16 0.47
C ARG A 169 -0.12 -27.35 1.86
N GLU A 170 1.16 -27.01 2.00
CA GLU A 170 1.91 -27.03 3.26
C GLU A 170 2.38 -25.59 3.54
N PRO A 171 1.62 -24.82 4.33
CA PRO A 171 1.92 -23.40 4.53
C PRO A 171 3.22 -23.22 5.32
N PRO A 172 4.28 -22.64 4.72
CA PRO A 172 5.50 -22.32 5.44
C PRO A 172 5.23 -21.20 6.45
N ARG A 173 5.87 -21.29 7.61
CA ARG A 173 5.96 -20.17 8.55
C ARG A 173 7.16 -19.33 8.19
N GLU A 174 7.00 -18.02 8.26
CA GLU A 174 8.08 -17.07 8.08
C GLU A 174 8.27 -16.26 9.36
N ARG A 175 9.54 -16.01 9.70
CA ARG A 175 9.92 -15.12 10.78
C ARG A 175 9.69 -13.68 10.31
N LEU A 176 8.69 -13.03 10.89
CA LEU A 176 8.44 -11.61 10.71
C LEU A 176 9.24 -10.80 11.71
N ASP A 177 9.78 -9.69 11.21
CA ASP A 177 10.38 -8.65 12.02
C ASP A 177 9.59 -7.35 11.82
N ARG A 178 9.18 -6.74 12.93
CA ARG A 178 8.41 -5.49 12.96
C ARG A 178 9.06 -4.54 13.96
N LEU A 179 9.09 -3.27 13.61
CA LEU A 179 9.44 -2.22 14.57
C LEU A 179 8.23 -1.90 15.46
N MET A 180 8.48 -1.71 16.75
CA MET A 180 7.56 -1.05 17.67
C MET A 180 7.54 0.44 17.35
N LEU A 181 6.82 0.79 16.29
CA LEU A 181 6.78 2.17 15.80
C LEU A 181 5.97 3.06 16.72
N GLN A 182 4.80 2.66 17.19
CA GLN A 182 3.97 3.58 17.97
C GLN A 182 4.65 3.96 19.30
N ARG A 183 5.05 5.23 19.44
CA ARG A 183 5.61 5.80 20.67
C ARG A 183 5.04 7.18 20.93
N ASP A 184 5.15 8.06 19.94
CA ASP A 184 4.86 9.47 20.09
C ASP A 184 3.49 9.83 19.47
N ALA A 185 3.12 9.16 18.38
CA ALA A 185 1.86 9.39 17.68
C ALA A 185 0.70 8.59 18.29
N LYS A 186 -0.44 9.26 18.46
CA LYS A 186 -1.67 8.66 18.98
C LYS A 186 -2.75 8.67 17.93
N ARG A 187 -3.50 7.57 17.83
CA ARG A 187 -4.70 7.50 16.99
C ARG A 187 -5.80 8.30 17.66
N VAL A 188 -6.19 9.43 17.07
CA VAL A 188 -7.17 10.37 17.62
C VAL A 188 -8.54 10.26 16.97
N GLU A 189 -8.61 9.67 15.77
CA GLU A 189 -9.87 9.43 15.06
C GLU A 189 -9.84 8.08 14.36
N VAL A 190 -11.00 7.42 14.34
CA VAL A 190 -11.26 6.19 13.59
C VAL A 190 -12.56 6.39 12.82
N GLY A 191 -12.53 6.15 11.51
CA GLY A 191 -13.71 6.24 10.66
C GLY A 191 -14.80 5.24 11.06
N PRO A 192 -16.08 5.56 10.83
CA PRO A 192 -17.21 4.78 11.37
C PRO A 192 -17.23 3.33 10.91
N MET A 193 -16.78 3.07 9.68
CA MET A 193 -16.66 1.69 9.17
C MET A 193 -15.64 0.90 9.98
N LEU A 194 -14.41 1.40 10.10
CA LEU A 194 -13.35 0.69 10.81
C LEU A 194 -13.72 0.53 12.29
N ALA A 195 -14.29 1.55 12.93
CA ALA A 195 -14.76 1.46 14.31
C ALA A 195 -15.81 0.33 14.50
N ALA A 196 -16.71 0.14 13.53
CA ALA A 196 -17.69 -0.96 13.57
C ALA A 196 -17.02 -2.33 13.43
N TYR A 197 -16.03 -2.47 12.55
CA TYR A 197 -15.26 -3.72 12.42
C TYR A 197 -14.41 -4.00 13.67
N GLU A 198 -13.77 -2.98 14.26
CA GLU A 198 -13.00 -3.11 15.51
C GLU A 198 -13.88 -3.53 16.69
N ALA A 199 -15.09 -2.96 16.81
CA ALA A 199 -16.05 -3.33 17.86
C ALA A 199 -16.49 -4.81 17.78
N GLU A 200 -16.42 -5.41 16.60
CA GLU A 200 -16.70 -6.83 16.37
C GLU A 200 -15.44 -7.73 16.41
N GLY A 201 -14.24 -7.16 16.62
CA GLY A 201 -12.98 -7.90 16.55
C GLY A 201 -12.61 -8.38 15.14
N ARG A 202 -13.10 -7.67 14.11
CA ARG A 202 -12.99 -8.02 12.68
C ARG A 202 -12.19 -6.98 11.89
N ASP A 203 -11.35 -6.20 12.56
CA ASP A 203 -10.51 -5.15 11.96
C ASP A 203 -9.75 -5.61 10.71
N ARG A 204 -9.27 -6.86 10.70
CA ARG A 204 -8.54 -7.47 9.56
C ARG A 204 -9.36 -7.58 8.27
N GLU A 205 -10.69 -7.53 8.36
CA GLU A 205 -11.59 -7.56 7.21
C GLU A 205 -11.86 -6.15 6.65
N ALA A 206 -11.43 -5.09 7.35
CA ALA A 206 -11.58 -3.72 6.90
C ALA A 206 -10.53 -3.41 5.82
N HIS A 207 -10.99 -2.95 4.67
CA HIS A 207 -10.15 -2.53 3.56
C HIS A 207 -10.62 -1.17 3.04
N VAL A 208 -11.05 -1.08 1.78
CA VAL A 208 -11.46 0.16 1.13
C VAL A 208 -12.52 0.88 1.97
N GLY A 209 -12.23 2.13 2.36
CA GLY A 209 -13.07 2.92 3.26
C GLY A 209 -12.60 2.95 4.72
N ALA A 210 -11.65 2.11 5.12
CA ALA A 210 -10.99 2.24 6.41
C ALA A 210 -10.23 3.57 6.44
N HIS A 211 -10.43 4.32 7.52
CA HIS A 211 -9.85 5.65 7.69
C HIS A 211 -9.47 5.87 9.16
N VAL A 212 -8.32 6.46 9.40
CA VAL A 212 -7.82 6.81 10.73
C VAL A 212 -7.04 8.12 10.69
N VAL A 213 -6.98 8.80 11.83
CA VAL A 213 -6.14 9.99 12.02
C VAL A 213 -5.21 9.76 13.19
N TYR A 214 -3.92 10.00 12.96
CA TYR A 214 -2.89 10.05 13.99
C TYR A 214 -2.44 11.48 14.23
N ARG A 215 -2.20 11.82 15.49
CA ARG A 215 -1.61 13.08 15.91
C ARG A 215 -0.35 12.84 16.72
N ASN A 216 0.70 13.59 16.42
CA ASN A 216 1.97 13.57 17.13
C ASN A 216 2.27 14.96 17.70
N GLU A 217 2.21 15.09 19.02
CA GLU A 217 2.34 16.38 19.69
C GLU A 217 3.80 16.75 20.04
N THR A 218 4.76 15.88 19.72
CA THR A 218 6.18 16.14 20.00
C THR A 218 6.68 17.37 19.27
N GLU A 219 7.58 18.12 19.92
CA GLU A 219 8.15 19.36 19.38
C GLU A 219 8.94 19.12 18.07
N GLY A 220 9.60 17.96 17.96
CA GLY A 220 10.38 17.57 16.78
C GLY A 220 9.56 17.02 15.60
N ALA A 221 8.24 16.85 15.74
CA ALA A 221 7.40 16.40 14.64
C ALA A 221 7.28 17.49 13.56
N ASP A 222 7.38 17.09 12.30
CA ASP A 222 7.18 17.97 11.16
C ASP A 222 5.79 18.61 11.27
N PRO A 223 5.66 19.96 11.25
CA PRO A 223 4.40 20.63 11.56
C PRO A 223 3.30 20.39 10.50
N ARG A 224 3.68 19.88 9.32
CA ARG A 224 2.77 19.66 8.20
C ARG A 224 1.76 18.55 8.48
N ARG A 225 0.54 18.76 7.99
CA ARG A 225 -0.53 17.76 7.92
C ARG A 225 -0.39 16.95 6.63
N LEU A 226 -0.42 15.63 6.74
CA LEU A 226 -0.32 14.70 5.62
C LEU A 226 -1.60 13.88 5.49
N VAL A 227 -2.16 13.81 4.27
CA VAL A 227 -3.20 12.85 3.92
C VAL A 227 -2.61 11.79 2.99
N LEU A 228 -2.66 10.54 3.44
CA LEU A 228 -2.20 9.34 2.74
C LEU A 228 -3.42 8.55 2.24
N PHE A 229 -3.54 8.43 0.93
CA PHE A 229 -4.39 7.41 0.31
C PHE A 229 -3.51 6.22 -0.05
N GLY A 230 -3.78 5.05 0.53
CA GLY A 230 -2.90 3.88 0.39
C GLY A 230 -3.64 2.54 0.35
N ASP A 231 -2.86 1.47 0.24
CA ASP A 231 -3.33 0.10 0.38
C ASP A 231 -2.68 -0.64 1.56
N SER A 232 -2.61 -1.96 1.51
CA SER A 232 -2.02 -2.80 2.55
C SER A 232 -0.51 -2.61 2.74
N CYS A 233 0.19 -2.01 1.78
CA CYS A 233 1.61 -1.66 1.95
C CYS A 233 1.78 -0.52 2.96
N ALA A 234 0.81 0.40 3.04
CA ALA A 234 0.75 1.45 4.04
C ALA A 234 0.03 1.00 5.32
N HIS A 235 -1.18 0.44 5.14
CA HIS A 235 -2.09 -0.08 6.17
C HIS A 235 -2.56 0.97 7.20
N PHE A 236 -3.69 0.78 7.89
CA PHE A 236 -4.24 1.78 8.83
C PHE A 236 -3.65 1.71 10.25
N ASP A 237 -3.20 0.53 10.69
CA ASP A 237 -2.54 0.36 11.98
C ASP A 237 -1.21 1.11 12.04
N PRO A 238 -0.66 1.37 13.25
CA PRO A 238 0.57 2.15 13.41
C PRO A 238 1.81 1.30 13.12
N PHE A 239 1.75 0.48 12.07
CA PHE A 239 2.86 -0.26 11.49
C PHE A 239 3.08 0.17 10.03
N LEU A 240 4.20 -0.25 9.44
CA LEU A 240 4.57 0.08 8.06
C LEU A 240 4.52 1.60 7.79
N LEU A 241 4.09 2.00 6.58
CA LEU A 241 4.24 3.39 6.12
C LEU A 241 3.40 4.37 6.94
N THR A 242 2.17 4.00 7.32
CA THR A 242 1.32 4.87 8.14
C THR A 242 1.94 5.13 9.51
N GLY A 243 2.45 4.08 10.18
CA GLY A 243 3.15 4.24 11.45
C GLY A 243 4.41 5.11 11.34
N LEU A 244 5.25 4.88 10.32
CA LEU A 244 6.46 5.67 10.10
C LEU A 244 6.15 7.16 9.86
N LEU A 245 5.12 7.46 9.05
CA LEU A 245 4.69 8.83 8.79
C LEU A 245 4.04 9.47 10.02
N ALA A 246 3.18 8.74 10.75
CA ALA A 246 2.54 9.25 11.97
C ALA A 246 3.56 9.68 13.03
N GLU A 247 4.66 8.93 13.16
CA GLU A 247 5.75 9.25 14.07
C GLU A 247 6.63 10.41 13.58
N SER A 248 6.46 10.86 12.34
CA SER A 248 7.27 11.92 11.72
C SER A 248 6.54 13.25 11.56
N PHE A 249 5.22 13.22 11.33
CA PHE A 249 4.39 14.39 11.04
C PHE A 249 3.42 14.68 12.17
N ARG A 250 3.09 15.96 12.36
CA ARG A 250 2.14 16.46 13.37
C ARG A 250 0.78 15.80 13.27
N GLU A 251 0.29 15.60 12.05
CA GLU A 251 -1.00 14.95 11.81
C GLU A 251 -0.98 14.15 10.51
N VAL A 252 -1.36 12.87 10.61
CA VAL A 252 -1.42 11.94 9.47
C VAL A 252 -2.81 11.33 9.38
N HIS A 253 -3.46 11.56 8.26
CA HIS A 253 -4.71 10.93 7.90
C HIS A 253 -4.41 9.78 6.94
N PHE A 254 -4.84 8.56 7.27
CA PHE A 254 -4.76 7.44 6.35
C PHE A 254 -6.16 7.09 5.85
N VAL A 255 -6.32 6.94 4.54
CA VAL A 255 -7.54 6.48 3.87
C VAL A 255 -7.19 5.29 2.99
N TRP A 256 -7.77 4.13 3.26
CA TRP A 256 -7.61 2.97 2.40
C TRP A 256 -8.42 3.13 1.12
N SER A 257 -7.79 3.52 0.01
CA SER A 257 -8.47 3.68 -1.28
C SER A 257 -7.49 3.90 -2.42
N ALA A 258 -7.78 3.30 -3.58
CA ALA A 258 -7.09 3.60 -4.83
C ALA A 258 -7.62 4.89 -5.52
N SER A 259 -8.79 5.38 -5.11
CA SER A 259 -9.41 6.62 -5.58
C SER A 259 -9.27 7.72 -4.52
N LEU A 260 -8.98 8.94 -4.95
CA LEU A 260 -8.97 10.10 -4.05
C LEU A 260 -10.39 10.55 -3.73
N ASP A 261 -10.59 10.97 -2.48
CA ASP A 261 -11.78 11.70 -2.02
C ASP A 261 -11.43 13.18 -1.94
N TRP A 262 -11.74 13.92 -3.01
CA TRP A 262 -11.44 15.35 -3.08
C TRP A 262 -12.25 16.19 -2.08
N PRO A 263 -13.55 15.96 -1.85
CA PRO A 263 -14.28 16.62 -0.77
C PRO A 263 -13.63 16.44 0.61
N TYR A 264 -13.10 15.25 0.91
CA TYR A 264 -12.33 15.01 2.12
C TYR A 264 -11.03 15.84 2.14
N ILE A 265 -10.26 15.82 1.06
CA ILE A 265 -9.01 16.59 0.93
C ILE A 265 -9.28 18.09 1.12
N GLU A 266 -10.31 18.64 0.50
CA GLU A 266 -10.67 20.06 0.58
C GLU A 266 -11.16 20.48 1.97
N ARG A 267 -11.80 19.56 2.71
CA ARG A 267 -12.19 19.78 4.10
C ARG A 267 -11.00 19.74 5.05
N VAL A 268 -10.11 18.77 4.86
CA VAL A 268 -8.93 18.55 5.72
C VAL A 268 -7.84 19.58 5.45
N ARG A 269 -7.71 20.08 4.21
CA ARG A 269 -6.67 21.04 3.77
C ARG A 269 -5.26 20.62 4.22
N PRO A 270 -4.77 19.45 3.80
CA PRO A 270 -3.43 19.01 4.17
C PRO A 270 -2.36 19.83 3.45
N ASP A 271 -1.17 19.91 4.03
CA ASP A 271 0.01 20.43 3.35
C ASP A 271 0.54 19.43 2.32
N ILE A 272 0.39 18.13 2.60
CA ILE A 272 0.89 17.03 1.79
C ILE A 272 -0.23 16.06 1.45
N LEU A 273 -0.37 15.76 0.16
CA LEU A 273 -1.19 14.65 -0.35
C LEU A 273 -0.27 13.56 -0.89
N LEU A 274 -0.17 12.45 -0.16
CA LEU A 274 0.58 11.26 -0.56
C LEU A 274 -0.38 10.20 -1.10
N PHE A 275 -0.11 9.72 -2.31
CA PHE A 275 -0.82 8.59 -2.91
C PHE A 275 0.13 7.40 -3.03
N GLU A 276 -0.19 6.32 -2.34
CA GLU A 276 0.54 5.05 -2.36
C GLU A 276 -0.33 3.97 -3.00
N LEU A 277 0.26 3.16 -3.88
CA LEU A 277 -0.43 2.04 -4.49
C LEU A 277 0.53 0.95 -4.96
N ALA A 278 0.23 -0.32 -4.67
CA ALA A 278 0.95 -1.45 -5.21
C ALA A 278 0.82 -1.56 -6.75
N GLU A 279 1.90 -1.94 -7.42
CA GLU A 279 2.00 -2.01 -8.89
C GLU A 279 0.90 -2.89 -9.51
N ARG A 280 0.44 -3.95 -8.83
CA ARG A 280 -0.70 -4.78 -9.27
C ARG A 280 -2.00 -3.98 -9.50
N PHE A 281 -2.25 -2.91 -8.75
CA PHE A 281 -3.45 -2.10 -8.89
C PHE A 281 -3.39 -1.08 -10.03
N LEU A 282 -2.25 -0.95 -10.72
CA LEU A 282 -2.17 -0.23 -12.00
C LEU A 282 -3.06 -0.88 -13.09
N ALA A 283 -3.71 -2.01 -12.80
CA ALA A 283 -4.69 -2.70 -13.63
C ALA A 283 -5.84 -1.82 -14.14
N ARG A 284 -6.23 -0.81 -13.37
CA ARG A 284 -7.37 0.05 -13.69
C ARG A 284 -7.09 1.47 -13.23
N LEU A 285 -7.56 2.45 -14.01
CA LEU A 285 -7.53 3.85 -13.58
C LEU A 285 -8.61 4.10 -12.51
N PRO A 286 -8.23 4.69 -11.37
CA PRO A 286 -9.17 5.27 -10.43
C PRO A 286 -10.00 6.36 -11.10
N LYS A 287 -11.22 6.53 -10.60
CA LYS A 287 -12.13 7.59 -11.07
C LYS A 287 -12.12 8.81 -10.17
N ASP A 288 -11.60 8.69 -8.94
CA ASP A 288 -11.64 9.73 -7.91
C ASP A 288 -13.06 10.22 -7.60
N ASP A 289 -14.02 9.30 -7.68
CA ASP A 289 -15.43 9.43 -7.30
C ASP A 289 -15.71 8.79 -5.92
N PHE A 290 -14.69 8.75 -5.07
CA PHE A 290 -14.73 8.11 -3.77
C PHE A 290 -15.18 9.09 -2.69
N ASP A 291 -15.98 8.58 -1.75
CA ASP A 291 -16.46 9.31 -0.59
C ASP A 291 -16.30 8.42 0.64
N VAL A 292 -15.36 8.78 1.51
CA VAL A 292 -15.03 8.00 2.71
C VAL A 292 -16.21 7.91 3.68
N THR A 293 -17.10 8.91 3.68
CA THR A 293 -18.28 8.94 4.56
C THR A 293 -19.37 7.97 4.10
N VAL A 294 -19.53 7.81 2.77
CA VAL A 294 -20.53 6.91 2.16
C VAL A 294 -20.00 5.50 1.96
N SER A 295 -18.72 5.34 1.60
CA SER A 295 -18.11 4.02 1.45
C SER A 295 -18.10 3.24 2.75
N GLY A 296 -18.03 3.93 3.89
CA GLY A 296 -18.21 3.30 5.20
C GLY A 296 -19.62 2.72 5.46
N GLN A 297 -20.63 3.16 4.71
CA GLN A 297 -22.00 2.63 4.76
C GLN A 297 -22.26 1.53 3.72
N ARG A 298 -21.59 1.57 2.57
CA ARG A 298 -21.80 0.61 1.47
C ARG A 298 -21.01 -0.69 1.61
N GLY A 299 -19.96 -0.73 2.43
CA GLY A 299 -19.19 -1.94 2.72
C GLY A 299 -19.98 -3.05 3.43
N THR A 300 -21.12 -2.73 4.04
CA THR A 300 -21.87 -3.65 4.90
C THR A 300 -23.33 -3.88 4.48
N GLY A 301 -23.98 -2.95 3.77
CA GLY A 301 -25.42 -3.08 3.47
C GLY A 301 -25.82 -4.31 2.63
N GLY A 302 -25.01 -4.71 1.64
CA GLY A 302 -25.35 -5.83 0.75
C GLY A 302 -25.03 -7.22 1.31
N ARG A 303 -23.87 -7.37 1.97
CA ARG A 303 -23.39 -8.67 2.49
C ARG A 303 -23.90 -8.98 3.90
N VAL A 304 -24.04 -7.98 4.77
CA VAL A 304 -24.57 -8.19 6.14
C VAL A 304 -26.08 -8.46 6.09
N ALA A 305 -26.82 -7.82 5.18
CA ALA A 305 -28.22 -8.14 4.94
C ALA A 305 -28.41 -9.58 4.40
N GLN A 306 -27.55 -10.03 3.47
CA GLN A 306 -27.57 -11.42 2.99
C GLN A 306 -27.24 -12.44 4.08
N MET A 307 -26.27 -12.15 4.95
CA MET A 307 -25.91 -13.04 6.06
C MET A 307 -26.99 -13.10 7.15
N ARG A 308 -27.66 -11.98 7.45
CA ARG A 308 -28.82 -11.96 8.38
C ARG A 308 -30.01 -12.72 7.80
N ALA A 309 -30.31 -12.56 6.51
CA ALA A 309 -31.37 -13.32 5.83
C ALA A 309 -31.07 -14.84 5.82
N ALA A 310 -29.81 -15.23 5.60
CA ALA A 310 -29.40 -16.63 5.62
C ALA A 310 -29.46 -17.28 7.02
N LYS A 311 -29.16 -16.52 8.09
CA LYS A 311 -29.29 -17.02 9.48
C LYS A 311 -30.75 -17.18 9.94
N VAL A 312 -31.65 -16.32 9.47
CA VAL A 312 -33.09 -16.43 9.81
C VAL A 312 -33.74 -17.58 9.04
N ALA A 313 -33.34 -17.83 7.78
CA ALA A 313 -33.84 -18.94 6.98
C ALA A 313 -33.32 -20.31 7.43
N ALA A 314 -32.18 -20.38 8.14
CA ALA A 314 -31.65 -21.62 8.70
C ALA A 314 -32.18 -21.95 10.11
N ALA A 315 -32.98 -21.04 10.70
CA ALA A 315 -33.58 -21.18 12.02
C ALA A 315 -35.12 -21.40 11.96
N GLN A 316 -35.66 -21.60 10.76
CA GLN A 316 -37.03 -22.05 10.47
C GLN A 316 -36.99 -23.43 9.84
#